data_AF-A0A372FVA6-F1
#
_entry.id   AF-A0A372FVA6-F1
#
_cell.length_a   1.000
_cell.length_b   1.000
_cell.length_c   1.000
_cell.angle_alpha   90.00
_cell.angle_beta   90.00
_cell.angle_gamma   90.00
#
_symmetry.space_group_name_H-M   'P 1'
#
loop_
_entity.id
_entity.type
_entity.pdbx_description
1 polymer ?
#
loop_
_entity_poly.entity_id
_entity_poly.type
_entity_poly.pdbx_seq_one_letter_code
_entity_poly.pdbx_strand_id
1 'polypeptide(L)'
;MSWSQPSEGQPASSGRRTAAESGHPAWCDRSRCTADPASQVDGYRPGVGGAHRSAPIRLDLTTVTALAPQIGEAYLTRAVAPWPCETYLHIQHGDSDIAMAVRDASPLLSALRLLTTEAEAESGWSW
;
A
#
# COMPACT_ATOMS: atom_id res chain seq x y z
N MET A 1 38.95 -45.71 -25.25
CA MET A 1 37.56 -45.36 -24.92
C MET A 1 37.55 -44.81 -23.50
N SER A 2 37.77 -43.50 -23.33
CA SER A 2 37.79 -42.84 -22.03
C SER A 2 36.38 -42.34 -21.70
N TRP A 3 35.84 -42.78 -20.58
CA TRP A 3 34.57 -42.29 -20.03
C TRP A 3 34.88 -41.13 -19.10
N SER A 4 34.36 -39.95 -19.43
CA SER A 4 34.40 -38.77 -18.55
C SER A 4 33.44 -38.96 -17.38
N GLN A 5 33.94 -38.79 -16.15
CA GLN A 5 33.10 -38.65 -14.96
C GLN A 5 32.42 -37.26 -14.96
N PRO A 6 31.13 -37.14 -14.60
CA PRO A 6 30.55 -35.86 -14.23
C PRO A 6 31.04 -35.47 -12.84
N SER A 7 31.69 -34.31 -12.76
CA SER A 7 32.16 -33.72 -11.51
C SER A 7 31.01 -33.45 -10.55
N GLU A 8 31.33 -33.67 -9.27
CA GLU A 8 30.50 -33.51 -8.09
C GLU A 8 29.74 -32.17 -8.07
N GLY A 9 28.52 -32.25 -7.53
CA GLY A 9 27.59 -31.15 -7.41
C GLY A 9 28.21 -29.96 -6.69
N GLN A 10 28.25 -28.82 -7.39
CA GLN A 10 28.26 -27.52 -6.75
C GLN A 10 26.99 -27.40 -5.91
N PRO A 11 27.07 -27.18 -4.58
CA PRO A 11 25.93 -26.64 -3.87
C PRO A 11 25.61 -25.30 -4.51
N ALA A 12 24.39 -25.22 -5.05
CA ALA A 12 23.78 -24.01 -5.54
C ALA A 12 24.11 -22.88 -4.57
N SER A 13 24.66 -21.80 -5.14
CA SER A 13 24.73 -20.48 -4.56
C SER A 13 23.61 -20.31 -3.53
N SER A 14 23.99 -20.30 -2.25
CA SER A 14 23.10 -19.91 -1.17
C SER A 14 22.86 -18.41 -1.27
N GLY A 15 22.12 -18.01 -2.30
CA GLY A 15 21.43 -16.74 -2.43
C GLY A 15 20.32 -16.70 -1.39
N ARG A 16 20.68 -16.65 -0.11
CA ARG A 16 19.75 -16.33 0.97
C ARG A 16 19.58 -14.80 1.02
N ARG A 17 19.11 -14.23 -0.08
CA ARG A 17 18.29 -13.02 -0.08
C ARG A 17 16.85 -13.46 -0.26
N THR A 18 16.37 -14.31 0.62
CA THR A 18 14.94 -14.56 0.75
C THR A 18 14.33 -13.33 1.44
N ALA A 19 13.69 -12.47 0.64
CA ALA A 19 12.66 -11.51 1.04
C ALA A 19 13.03 -10.43 2.08
N ALA A 20 14.26 -9.92 2.07
CA ALA A 20 14.59 -8.65 2.75
C ALA A 20 14.18 -7.40 1.94
N GLU A 21 13.36 -7.54 0.89
CA GLU A 21 12.80 -6.45 0.10
C GLU A 21 11.30 -6.30 0.36
N SER A 22 11.00 -5.84 1.56
CA SER A 22 9.75 -5.14 1.88
C SER A 22 10.09 -4.14 2.98
N GLY A 23 10.93 -3.16 2.65
CA GLY A 23 11.20 -2.04 3.54
C GLY A 23 9.89 -1.37 3.95
N HIS A 24 9.84 -0.87 5.18
CA HIS A 24 8.68 -0.15 5.69
C HIS A 24 8.32 0.98 4.71
N PRO A 25 7.09 1.02 4.15
CA PRO A 25 6.75 1.99 3.13
C PRO A 25 6.91 3.42 3.63
N ALA A 26 7.40 4.32 2.77
CA ALA A 26 7.61 5.73 3.14
C ALA A 26 6.31 6.44 3.57
N TRP A 27 5.16 6.01 3.06
CA TRP A 27 3.84 6.52 3.43
C TRP A 27 3.29 5.94 4.74
N CYS A 28 3.92 4.90 5.31
CA CYS A 28 3.39 4.20 6.47
C CYS A 28 3.59 5.02 7.75
N ASP A 29 2.48 5.34 8.41
CA ASP A 29 2.44 5.99 9.71
C ASP A 29 2.76 4.96 10.79
N ARG A 30 3.89 5.17 11.47
CA ARG A 30 4.38 4.26 12.51
C ARG A 30 3.40 4.08 13.67
N SER A 31 2.59 5.10 13.99
CA SER A 31 1.62 5.03 15.08
C SER A 31 0.41 4.14 14.78
N ARG A 32 0.16 3.88 13.48
CA ARG A 32 -0.98 3.08 12.98
C ARG A 32 -0.54 1.77 12.32
N CYS A 33 0.76 1.58 12.17
CA CYS A 33 1.35 0.38 11.60
C CYS A 33 1.18 -0.80 12.56
N THR A 34 0.56 -1.88 12.09
CA THR A 34 0.47 -3.15 12.82
C THR A 34 1.29 -4.25 12.16
N ALA A 35 2.04 -3.91 11.10
CA ALA A 35 2.89 -4.81 10.36
C ALA A 35 3.92 -5.49 11.27
N ASP A 36 3.82 -6.80 11.39
CA ASP A 36 4.82 -7.63 12.06
C ASP A 36 5.28 -8.74 11.11
N PRO A 37 6.32 -8.49 10.28
CA PRO A 37 6.89 -9.51 9.41
C PRO A 37 7.46 -10.71 10.18
N ALA A 38 7.90 -10.52 11.43
CA ALA A 38 8.44 -11.60 12.24
C ALA A 38 7.35 -12.64 12.59
N SER A 39 6.09 -12.21 12.69
CA SER A 39 4.96 -13.12 12.91
C SER A 39 4.67 -14.11 11.76
N GLN A 40 5.31 -13.92 10.59
CA GLN A 40 5.08 -14.69 9.36
C GLN A 40 6.29 -15.55 8.94
N VAL A 41 7.34 -15.62 9.78
CA VAL A 41 8.60 -16.34 9.44
C VAL A 41 8.42 -17.84 9.28
N ASP A 42 7.48 -18.43 10.00
CA ASP A 42 7.14 -19.87 9.95
C ASP A 42 6.02 -20.17 8.93
N GLY A 43 5.77 -19.25 8.01
CA GLY A 43 4.73 -19.35 6.99
C GLY A 43 3.56 -18.39 7.21
N TYR A 44 2.73 -18.26 6.18
CA TYR A 44 1.62 -17.32 6.17
C TYR A 44 0.51 -17.73 7.14
N ARG A 45 0.14 -16.81 8.04
CA ARG A 45 -0.98 -16.93 8.97
C ARG A 45 -1.97 -15.79 8.72
N PRO A 46 -3.14 -16.08 8.11
CA PRO A 46 -4.16 -15.07 7.86
C PRO A 46 -4.53 -14.29 9.12
N GLY A 47 -4.56 -12.96 9.03
CA GLY A 47 -4.95 -12.08 10.13
C GLY A 47 -3.88 -11.81 11.20
N VAL A 48 -2.70 -12.44 11.13
CA VAL A 48 -1.65 -12.31 12.16
C VAL A 48 -0.57 -11.30 11.77
N GLY A 49 -0.26 -11.16 10.47
CA GLY A 49 0.86 -10.33 9.98
C GLY A 49 0.66 -8.82 10.10
N GLY A 50 -0.56 -8.38 10.45
CA GLY A 50 -0.94 -6.99 10.44
C GLY A 50 -0.81 -6.32 9.07
N ALA A 51 -0.77 -4.99 9.08
CA ALA A 51 -0.65 -4.20 7.86
C ALA A 51 0.11 -2.89 8.10
N HIS A 52 0.81 -2.44 7.06
CA HIS A 52 1.22 -1.05 6.97
C HIS A 52 -0.02 -0.18 6.75
N ARG A 53 -0.07 0.98 7.40
CA ARG A 53 -1.19 1.93 7.29
C ARG A 53 -0.65 3.37 7.20
N SER A 54 -1.17 4.19 6.29
CA SER A 54 -0.83 5.61 6.26
C SER A 54 -1.57 6.39 7.35
N ALA A 55 -1.14 7.62 7.60
CA ALA A 55 -1.97 8.60 8.29
C ALA A 55 -3.25 8.83 7.46
N PRO A 56 -4.41 9.07 8.11
CA PRO A 56 -5.63 9.39 7.40
C PRO A 56 -5.57 10.82 6.87
N ILE A 57 -6.04 10.99 5.64
CA ILE A 57 -6.36 12.29 5.06
C ILE A 57 -7.84 12.51 5.30
N ARG A 58 -8.17 13.59 6.01
CA ARG A 58 -9.57 13.97 6.25
C ARG A 58 -10.20 14.45 4.94
N LEU A 59 -11.34 13.86 4.60
CA LEU A 59 -12.16 14.29 3.47
C LEU A 59 -13.32 15.12 4.01
N ASP A 60 -13.34 16.40 3.64
CA ASP A 60 -14.49 17.24 3.91
C ASP A 60 -15.48 17.13 2.75
N LEU A 61 -16.53 16.34 2.96
CA LEU A 61 -17.58 16.11 1.96
C LEU A 61 -18.73 17.14 2.09
N THR A 62 -18.62 18.11 3.01
CA THR A 62 -19.62 19.17 3.18
C THR A 62 -19.81 20.03 1.94
N THR A 63 -18.77 20.15 1.11
CA THR A 63 -18.75 21.00 -0.09
C THR A 63 -19.52 20.38 -1.27
N VAL A 64 -19.86 19.09 -1.21
CA VAL A 64 -20.50 18.34 -2.31
C VAL A 64 -22.04 18.31 -2.19
N THR A 65 -22.64 19.44 -1.78
CA THR A 65 -24.09 19.76 -1.71
C THR A 65 -24.88 19.32 -0.47
N ALA A 66 -25.71 20.27 0.02
CA ALA A 66 -27.00 20.19 0.75
C ALA A 66 -27.22 19.15 1.88
N LEU A 67 -26.20 18.38 2.25
CA LEU A 67 -26.25 17.37 3.29
C LEU A 67 -25.55 17.87 4.55
N ALA A 68 -25.94 17.32 5.70
CA ALA A 68 -25.27 17.59 6.97
C ALA A 68 -23.75 17.33 6.84
N PRO A 69 -22.90 18.00 7.63
CA PRO A 69 -21.46 17.83 7.53
C PRO A 69 -21.03 16.36 7.57
N GLN A 70 -20.48 15.88 6.46
CA GLN A 70 -19.99 14.51 6.31
C GLN A 70 -18.47 14.55 6.26
N ILE A 71 -17.85 13.98 7.30
CA ILE A 71 -16.40 13.90 7.44
C ILE A 71 -16.02 12.47 7.15
N GLY A 72 -15.28 12.26 6.07
CA GLY A 72 -14.66 10.98 5.74
C GLY A 72 -13.16 10.96 6.03
N GLU A 73 -12.57 9.78 5.93
CA GLU A 73 -11.11 9.59 5.95
C GLU A 73 -10.68 8.75 4.75
N ALA A 74 -9.58 9.14 4.11
CA ALA A 74 -8.87 8.30 3.16
C ALA A 74 -7.52 7.86 3.71
N TYR A 75 -7.15 6.60 3.56
CA TYR A 75 -5.83 6.10 3.98
C TYR A 75 -5.38 4.92 3.12
N LEU A 76 -4.08 4.65 3.13
CA LEU A 76 -3.49 3.51 2.44
C LEU A 76 -3.28 2.34 3.41
N THR A 77 -3.48 1.12 2.93
CA THR A 77 -3.08 -0.11 3.62
C THR A 77 -2.24 -1.00 2.72
N ARG A 78 -1.36 -1.81 3.31
CA ARG A 78 -0.68 -2.92 2.63
C ARG A 78 -0.46 -4.04 3.64
N ALA A 79 -1.01 -5.22 3.36
CA ALA A 79 -0.79 -6.39 4.20
C ALA A 79 0.68 -6.83 4.19
N VAL A 80 1.10 -7.53 5.24
CA VAL A 80 2.41 -8.16 5.29
C VAL A 80 2.28 -9.65 5.04
N ALA A 81 2.97 -10.13 4.00
CA ALA A 81 3.07 -11.54 3.67
C ALA A 81 4.46 -11.86 3.07
N PRO A 82 4.85 -13.14 2.99
CA PRO A 82 6.09 -13.56 2.34
C PRO A 82 6.16 -13.27 0.83
N TRP A 83 5.02 -12.94 0.20
CA TRP A 83 4.92 -12.55 -1.21
C TRP A 83 4.52 -11.06 -1.34
N PRO A 84 4.79 -10.42 -2.49
CA PRO A 84 4.38 -9.05 -2.74
C PRO A 84 2.88 -8.83 -2.51
N CYS A 85 2.54 -7.84 -1.69
CA CYS A 85 1.16 -7.45 -1.39
C CYS A 85 0.82 -6.12 -2.07
N GLU A 86 -0.39 -6.04 -2.61
CA GLU A 86 -0.91 -4.80 -3.18
C GLU A 86 -1.17 -3.75 -2.09
N THR A 87 -1.01 -2.47 -2.45
CA THR A 87 -1.48 -1.36 -1.62
C THR A 87 -2.93 -1.06 -1.98
N TYR A 88 -3.77 -0.90 -0.97
CA TYR A 88 -5.17 -0.50 -1.10
C TYR A 88 -5.36 0.93 -0.63
N LEU A 89 -6.17 1.69 -1.37
CA LEU A 89 -6.78 2.93 -0.92
C LEU A 89 -8.11 2.59 -0.24
N HIS A 90 -8.27 3.05 1.00
CA HIS A 90 -9.52 3.02 1.74
C HIS A 90 -10.13 4.41 1.77
N ILE A 91 -11.46 4.48 1.61
CA ILE A 91 -12.27 5.67 1.84
C ILE A 91 -13.37 5.27 2.80
N GLN A 92 -13.28 5.78 4.03
CA GLN A 92 -14.21 5.50 5.11
C GLN A 92 -15.10 6.71 5.37
N HIS A 93 -16.41 6.47 5.53
CA HIS A 93 -17.37 7.48 5.95
C HIS A 93 -18.47 6.82 6.80
N GLY A 94 -18.55 7.19 8.08
CA GLY A 94 -19.41 6.50 9.04
C GLY A 94 -19.08 5.01 9.12
N ASP A 95 -20.09 4.17 8.92
CA ASP A 95 -19.97 2.71 8.90
C ASP A 95 -19.59 2.14 7.52
N SER A 96 -19.50 2.99 6.49
CA SER A 96 -19.14 2.58 5.13
C SER A 96 -17.63 2.65 4.93
N ASP A 97 -17.03 1.58 4.41
CA ASP A 97 -15.63 1.54 3.96
C ASP A 97 -15.60 1.01 2.51
N ILE A 98 -14.94 1.76 1.64
CA ILE A 98 -14.66 1.37 0.25
C ILE A 98 -13.15 1.15 0.15
N ALA A 99 -12.76 -0.07 -0.25
CA ALA A 99 -11.37 -0.43 -0.49
C ALA A 99 -11.15 -0.74 -1.97
N MET A 100 -10.08 -0.18 -2.55
CA MET A 100 -9.65 -0.48 -3.93
C MET A 100 -8.14 -0.57 -4.03
N ALA A 101 -7.61 -1.45 -4.88
CA ALA A 101 -6.18 -1.50 -5.11
C ALA A 101 -5.70 -0.18 -5.76
N VAL A 102 -4.56 0.34 -5.32
CA VAL A 102 -4.01 1.62 -5.82
C VAL A 102 -3.77 1.58 -7.33
N ARG A 103 -3.42 0.41 -7.88
CA ARG A 103 -3.27 0.26 -9.35
C ARG A 103 -4.56 0.58 -10.11
N ASP A 104 -5.70 0.23 -9.52
CA ASP A 104 -7.03 0.42 -10.12
C ASP A 104 -7.55 1.84 -9.84
N ALA A 105 -7.17 2.42 -8.69
CA ALA A 105 -7.44 3.81 -8.33
C ALA A 105 -6.59 4.82 -9.13
N SER A 106 -5.44 4.39 -9.66
CA SER A 106 -4.42 5.28 -10.26
C SER A 106 -4.95 6.20 -11.37
N PRO A 107 -5.78 5.72 -12.33
CA PRO A 107 -6.36 6.60 -13.34
C PRO A 107 -7.24 7.70 -12.74
N LEU A 108 -8.08 7.35 -11.75
CA LEU A 108 -8.94 8.29 -11.06
C LEU A 108 -8.14 9.33 -10.28
N LEU A 109 -7.13 8.89 -9.50
CA LEU A 109 -6.26 9.79 -8.74
C LEU A 109 -5.49 10.75 -9.65
N SER A 110 -5.05 10.27 -10.82
CA SER A 110 -4.37 11.10 -11.82
C SER A 110 -5.30 12.16 -12.41
N ALA A 111 -6.55 11.79 -12.74
CA ALA A 111 -7.56 12.72 -13.23
C ALA A 111 -7.91 13.78 -12.17
N LEU A 112 -8.08 13.38 -10.91
CA LEU A 112 -8.34 14.31 -9.81
C LEU A 112 -7.18 15.29 -9.61
N ARG A 113 -5.93 14.81 -9.66
CA ARG A 113 -4.76 15.68 -9.56
C ARG A 113 -4.72 16.71 -10.68
N LEU A 114 -5.04 16.31 -11.92
CA LEU A 114 -5.12 17.23 -13.05
C LEU A 114 -6.17 18.33 -12.80
N LEU A 115 -7.39 17.93 -12.41
CA LEU A 115 -8.47 18.87 -12.10
C LEU A 115 -8.09 19.84 -10.96
N THR A 116 -7.40 19.37 -9.93
CA THR A 116 -6.90 20.24 -8.85
C THR A 116 -5.91 21.27 -9.40
N THR A 117 -4.94 20.84 -10.21
CA THR A 117 -3.96 21.77 -10.82
C THR A 117 -4.63 22.81 -11.73
N GLU A 118 -5.64 22.42 -12.51
CA GLU A 118 -6.42 23.34 -13.34
C GLU A 118 -7.22 24.34 -12.49
N ALA A 119 -7.92 23.88 -11.45
CA ALA A 119 -8.67 24.74 -10.54
C ALA A 119 -7.78 25.74 -9.78
N GLU A 120 -6.58 25.31 -9.37
CA GLU A 120 -5.58 26.18 -8.73
C GLU A 120 -5.08 27.26 -9.70
N ALA A 121 -4.85 26.91 -10.97
CA ALA A 121 -4.43 27.86 -12.00
C ALA A 121 -5.51 28.92 -12.29
N GLU A 122 -6.79 28.52 -12.32
CA GLU A 122 -7.92 29.46 -12.49
C GLU A 122 -8.12 30.37 -11.28
N SER A 123 -7.81 29.89 -10.08
CA SER A 123 -8.00 30.65 -8.83
C SER A 123 -7.01 31.79 -8.64
N GLY A 124 -6.03 31.97 -9.54
CA GLY A 124 -5.05 33.06 -9.50
C GLY A 124 -4.12 33.03 -8.27
N TRP A 125 -4.08 31.92 -7.55
CA TRP A 125 -3.27 31.76 -6.33
C TRP A 125 -1.85 31.37 -6.73
N SER A 126 -1.01 32.36 -7.05
CA SER A 126 0.44 32.16 -7.07
C SER A 126 0.94 32.20 -5.63
N TRP A 127 1.60 31.12 -5.19
CA TRP A 127 2.58 31.23 -4.11
C TRP A 127 3.81 32.01 -4.58
#